data_AF-A0A8H7GD09-F1
#
_entry.id   AF-A0A8H7GD09-F1
#
_cell.length_a   1.000
_cell.length_b   1.000
_cell.length_c   1.000
_cell.angle_alpha   90.00
_cell.angle_beta   90.00
_cell.angle_gamma   90.00
#
_symmetry.space_group_name_H-M   'P 1'
#
loop_
_entity.id
_entity.type
_entity.pdbx_description
1 polymer ?
#
loop_
_entity_poly.entity_id
_entity_poly.type
_entity_poly.pdbx_seq_one_letter_code
_entity_poly.pdbx_strand_id
1 'polypeptide(L)'
;MRTITRSLSLGFILALSLASYASTTDDSNSQDALPINLDGASLGDFQLINGQVVVSVDSEELQASSCFPGLGFKMPSSAPKSLNKWWCNATSEYAFLGFSYEISACQSKSELTKDFKNIRNKFNGRYVRLYGNCDKKGYYDNVVDAAWDAGLGVHALIWFGFTGGNAWKTRRDELFGILHSNPKAKFVTRVVQFGSEPLFDDVLPHAQLAEQVIAAKKNLSSLHIPVTVSELAYGYQERGGAQDVLNAIDSINIHMLPFFDKTASTSNKSWPLVLGDLDWFIARGKGKKMYMDENGWPSKSYPGVEPNS
;
A
#
# COMPACT_ATOMS: atom_id res chain seq x y z
N MET A 1 11.20 -26.10 -9.71
CA MET A 1 11.20 -25.53 -8.35
C MET A 1 12.50 -24.78 -8.15
N ARG A 2 12.52 -23.46 -8.40
CA ARG A 2 13.69 -22.62 -8.11
C ARG A 2 13.53 -22.11 -6.68
N THR A 3 14.48 -22.45 -5.83
CA THR A 3 14.59 -21.91 -4.48
C THR A 3 15.00 -20.44 -4.60
N ILE A 4 14.06 -19.51 -4.39
CA ILE A 4 14.37 -18.08 -4.28
C ILE A 4 15.04 -17.87 -2.92
N THR A 5 16.35 -17.65 -2.94
CA THR A 5 17.13 -17.26 -1.76
C THR A 5 16.89 -15.80 -1.42
N ARG A 6 16.65 -15.52 -0.13
CA ARG A 6 16.12 -14.27 0.42
C ARG A 6 16.96 -13.04 0.06
N SER A 7 16.26 -12.02 -0.44
CA SER A 7 16.70 -10.63 -0.52
C SER A 7 15.82 -9.77 0.38
N LEU A 8 16.43 -8.86 1.14
CA LEU A 8 15.71 -7.71 1.67
C LEU A 8 15.43 -6.75 0.51
N SER A 9 14.24 -6.86 -0.08
CA SER A 9 13.69 -5.82 -0.94
C SER A 9 13.23 -4.66 -0.06
N LEU A 10 13.92 -3.51 -0.13
CA LEU A 10 13.30 -2.24 0.25
C LEU A 10 12.31 -1.87 -0.87
N GLY A 11 11.06 -2.27 -0.69
CA GLY A 11 9.96 -1.78 -1.51
C GLY A 11 9.45 -0.45 -0.98
N PHE A 12 9.10 0.49 -1.85
CA PHE A 12 8.35 1.68 -1.47
C PHE A 12 6.84 1.42 -1.62
N ILE A 13 6.02 2.19 -0.92
CA ILE A 13 4.58 2.27 -1.16
C ILE A 13 4.32 3.60 -1.89
N LEU A 14 3.73 3.52 -3.07
CA LEU A 14 3.25 4.67 -3.83
C LEU A 14 1.73 4.57 -3.99
N ALA A 15 0.98 5.64 -3.77
CA ALA A 15 -0.44 5.67 -4.16
C ALA A 15 -0.68 6.62 -5.32
N LEU A 16 -1.56 6.21 -6.22
CA LEU A 16 -2.07 7.06 -7.29
C LEU A 16 -3.46 7.56 -6.92
N SER A 17 -3.72 8.85 -7.14
CA SER A 17 -5.07 9.41 -7.14
C SER A 17 -5.50 9.53 -8.60
N LEU A 18 -6.59 8.86 -8.96
CA LEU A 18 -7.22 9.06 -10.26
C LEU A 18 -8.23 10.20 -10.10
N ALA A 19 -7.84 11.41 -10.46
CA ALA A 19 -8.80 12.44 -10.80
C ALA A 19 -9.36 12.09 -12.20
N SER A 20 -10.69 12.08 -12.33
CA SER A 20 -11.41 11.72 -13.55
C SER A 20 -10.82 12.42 -14.79
N TYR A 21 -10.15 11.67 -15.65
CA TYR A 21 -9.67 12.19 -16.93
C TYR A 21 -10.83 12.12 -17.93
N ALA A 22 -11.51 13.26 -18.14
CA ALA A 22 -12.46 13.41 -19.24
C ALA A 22 -11.66 13.57 -20.54
N SER A 23 -11.64 12.51 -21.36
CA SER A 23 -11.08 12.54 -22.70
C SER A 23 -11.86 13.54 -23.57
N THR A 24 -11.20 14.62 -23.97
CA THR A 24 -11.60 15.39 -25.15
C THR A 24 -10.61 15.03 -26.25
N THR A 25 -11.11 14.33 -27.27
CA THR A 25 -10.39 14.09 -28.51
C THR A 25 -10.32 15.39 -29.29
N ASP A 26 -9.12 15.89 -29.56
CA ASP A 26 -8.90 16.73 -30.73
C ASP A 26 -7.52 16.46 -31.32
N ASP A 27 -7.51 16.08 -32.59
CA ASP A 27 -6.35 15.77 -33.41
C ASP A 27 -5.81 17.07 -34.03
N SER A 28 -4.50 17.35 -33.91
CA SER A 28 -3.66 17.77 -35.04
C SER A 28 -2.20 18.08 -34.65
N ASN A 29 -1.28 17.43 -35.39
CA ASN A 29 0.08 17.83 -35.79
C ASN A 29 0.88 18.87 -34.98
N SER A 30 2.05 18.49 -34.49
CA SER A 30 3.36 18.90 -35.07
C SER A 30 4.55 18.46 -34.20
N GLN A 31 5.70 18.34 -34.85
CA GLN A 31 7.03 18.08 -34.27
C GLN A 31 7.49 19.26 -33.42
N ASP A 32 8.00 19.00 -32.21
CA ASP A 32 9.28 19.49 -31.67
C ASP A 32 9.33 19.39 -30.14
N ALA A 33 10.56 19.24 -29.64
CA ALA A 33 11.03 19.22 -28.25
C ALA A 33 10.01 19.49 -27.13
N LEU A 34 9.88 18.52 -26.20
CA LEU A 34 9.16 18.70 -24.94
C LEU A 34 9.80 19.82 -24.10
N PRO A 35 9.10 20.93 -23.82
CA PRO A 35 9.42 21.73 -22.64
C PRO A 35 8.85 21.00 -21.42
N ILE A 36 9.67 20.86 -20.37
CA ILE A 36 9.17 20.51 -19.05
C ILE A 36 8.31 21.69 -18.59
N ASN A 37 7.00 21.57 -18.79
CA ASN A 37 6.04 22.52 -18.27
C ASN A 37 5.81 22.21 -16.78
N LEU A 38 6.22 23.14 -15.90
CA LEU A 38 6.00 23.10 -14.45
C LEU A 38 4.77 23.94 -14.02
N ASP A 39 3.82 24.22 -14.93
CA ASP A 39 2.56 24.92 -14.62
C ASP A 39 1.52 24.00 -13.95
N GLY A 40 1.95 23.25 -12.93
CA GLY A 40 1.09 22.36 -12.14
C GLY A 40 1.09 22.61 -10.63
N ALA A 41 1.94 23.52 -10.15
CA ALA A 41 1.84 24.00 -8.76
C ALA A 41 1.01 25.29 -8.77
N SER A 42 -0.29 25.15 -8.55
CA SER A 42 -1.15 26.29 -8.19
C SER A 42 -0.61 26.89 -6.89
N LEU A 43 0.18 27.95 -7.00
CA LEU A 43 0.43 28.84 -5.87
C LEU A 43 -0.92 29.45 -5.52
N GLY A 44 -1.49 29.05 -4.37
CA GLY A 44 -2.82 29.46 -3.95
C GLY A 44 -3.05 30.98 -4.02
N ASP A 45 -4.30 31.38 -4.22
CA ASP A 45 -4.70 32.78 -4.37
C ASP A 45 -4.20 33.62 -3.20
N PHE A 46 -3.28 34.55 -3.50
CA PHE A 46 -2.85 35.57 -2.56
C PHE A 46 -3.89 36.70 -2.55
N GLN A 47 -4.61 36.86 -1.45
CA GLN A 47 -5.46 38.03 -1.23
C GLN A 47 -4.80 38.99 -0.23
N LEU A 48 -4.77 40.27 -0.60
CA LEU A 48 -4.42 41.35 0.32
C LEU A 48 -5.69 41.81 1.04
N ILE A 49 -5.81 41.48 2.33
CA ILE A 49 -6.87 42.00 3.19
C ILE A 49 -6.22 42.94 4.20
N ASN A 50 -6.62 44.23 4.19
CA ASN A 50 -6.09 45.26 5.09
C ASN A 50 -4.55 45.40 5.10
N GLY A 51 -3.90 45.22 3.95
CA GLY A 51 -2.44 45.35 3.82
C GLY A 51 -1.65 44.18 4.38
N GLN A 52 -2.31 43.08 4.78
CA GLN A 52 -1.66 41.81 5.08
C GLN A 52 -1.91 40.82 3.95
N VAL A 53 -0.85 40.10 3.57
CA VAL A 53 -0.95 38.95 2.66
C VAL A 53 -1.63 37.82 3.42
N VAL A 54 -2.87 37.53 3.07
CA VAL A 54 -3.60 36.38 3.59
C VAL A 54 -3.40 35.25 2.60
N VAL A 55 -2.64 34.24 3.00
CA VAL A 55 -2.54 32.99 2.24
C VAL A 55 -3.81 32.19 2.54
N SER A 56 -4.68 32.07 1.54
CA SER A 56 -5.81 31.15 1.62
C SER A 56 -5.25 29.74 1.50
N VAL A 57 -4.93 29.12 2.63
CA VAL A 57 -4.58 27.70 2.66
C VAL A 57 -5.85 26.93 2.31
N ASP A 58 -5.82 26.15 1.23
CA ASP A 58 -6.99 25.36 0.83
C ASP A 58 -7.44 24.50 2.00
N SER A 59 -8.75 24.53 2.28
CA SER A 59 -9.34 23.81 3.41
C SER A 59 -9.08 22.29 3.36
N GLU A 60 -8.79 21.76 2.18
CA GLU A 60 -8.36 20.36 1.97
C GLU A 60 -6.93 20.08 2.48
N GLU A 61 -5.99 21.03 2.33
CA GLU A 61 -4.61 20.88 2.80
C GLU A 61 -4.52 20.97 4.34
N LEU A 62 -5.30 21.88 4.94
CA LEU A 62 -5.47 21.95 6.39
C LEU A 62 -6.13 20.68 6.95
N GLN A 63 -7.13 20.11 6.27
CA GLN A 63 -7.71 18.83 6.67
C GLN A 63 -6.73 17.66 6.56
N ALA A 64 -5.94 17.58 5.49
CA ALA A 64 -4.95 16.52 5.29
C ALA A 64 -3.88 16.48 6.39
N SER A 65 -3.59 17.62 7.03
CA SER A 65 -2.69 17.71 8.18
C SER A 65 -3.30 17.23 9.51
N SER A 66 -4.64 17.17 9.61
CA SER A 66 -5.39 16.97 10.86
C SER A 66 -5.93 15.55 11.07
N CYS A 67 -5.87 14.69 10.05
CA CYS A 67 -6.29 13.29 10.09
C CYS A 67 -5.09 12.34 10.00
N PHE A 68 -5.25 11.11 10.47
CA PHE A 68 -4.23 10.08 10.43
C PHE A 68 -4.22 9.36 9.06
N PRO A 69 -3.05 9.06 8.46
CA PRO A 69 -1.69 9.27 8.95
C PRO A 69 -0.99 10.52 8.36
N GLY A 70 -1.72 11.61 8.12
CA GLY A 70 -1.16 12.87 7.61
C GLY A 70 0.09 13.31 8.38
N LEU A 71 1.07 13.93 7.71
CA LEU A 71 2.38 14.23 8.31
C LEU A 71 2.29 15.15 9.54
N GLY A 72 1.30 16.05 9.56
CA GLY A 72 1.00 16.93 10.70
C GLY A 72 0.23 16.27 11.85
N PHE A 73 -0.31 15.06 11.64
CA PHE A 73 -1.11 14.37 12.65
C PHE A 73 -0.26 13.98 13.86
N LYS A 74 -0.75 14.28 15.05
CA LYS A 74 -0.13 13.91 16.33
C LYS A 74 -0.94 12.79 16.96
N MET A 75 -0.30 11.65 17.15
CA MET A 75 -0.91 10.53 17.86
C MET A 75 -1.28 10.94 19.29
N PRO A 76 -2.53 10.71 19.72
CA PRO A 76 -2.93 10.95 21.11
C PRO A 76 -2.22 9.98 22.05
N SER A 77 -2.12 10.33 23.33
CA SER A 77 -1.52 9.48 24.35
C SER A 77 -2.36 8.22 24.66
N SER A 78 -3.64 8.22 24.31
CA SER A 78 -4.56 7.09 24.49
C SER A 78 -5.47 6.90 23.27
N ALA A 79 -5.91 5.66 23.05
CA ALA A 79 -6.82 5.34 21.96
C ALA A 79 -8.18 6.02 22.18
N PRO A 80 -8.71 6.77 21.20
CA PRO A 80 -10.03 7.36 21.33
C PRO A 80 -11.12 6.29 21.26
N LYS A 81 -12.37 6.67 21.58
CA LYS A 81 -13.51 5.73 21.56
C LYS A 81 -14.01 5.42 20.14
N SER A 82 -13.79 6.32 19.19
CA SER A 82 -14.37 6.27 17.84
C SER A 82 -13.34 6.59 16.74
N LEU A 83 -13.56 6.06 15.54
CA LEU A 83 -12.80 6.33 14.32
C LEU A 83 -13.33 7.54 13.53
N ASN A 84 -14.34 8.26 14.03
CA ASN A 84 -14.90 9.41 13.34
C ASN A 84 -13.81 10.46 13.06
N LYS A 85 -13.60 10.80 11.78
CA LYS A 85 -12.55 11.70 11.29
C LYS A 85 -11.12 11.27 11.66
N TRP A 86 -10.91 10.01 12.04
CA TRP A 86 -9.59 9.49 12.35
C TRP A 86 -8.75 9.36 11.09
N TRP A 87 -9.23 8.58 10.12
CA TRP A 87 -8.53 8.34 8.87
C TRP A 87 -8.70 9.49 7.89
N CYS A 88 -7.61 9.88 7.22
CA CYS A 88 -7.67 10.71 6.04
C CYS A 88 -8.45 10.02 4.92
N ASN A 89 -9.08 10.83 4.07
CA ASN A 89 -9.72 10.33 2.87
C ASN A 89 -8.67 9.65 1.99
N ALA A 90 -8.94 8.42 1.55
CA ALA A 90 -8.02 7.68 0.70
C ALA A 90 -7.73 8.39 -0.64
N THR A 91 -8.64 9.26 -1.09
CA THR A 91 -8.45 10.05 -2.32
C THR A 91 -7.36 11.11 -2.18
N SER A 92 -7.09 11.60 -0.96
CA SER A 92 -6.00 12.56 -0.69
C SER A 92 -4.65 11.89 -0.42
N GLU A 93 -4.58 10.56 -0.47
CA GLU A 93 -3.35 9.80 -0.29
C GLU A 93 -2.69 9.54 -1.63
N TYR A 94 -1.70 10.33 -2.03
CA TYR A 94 -0.96 10.13 -3.29
C TYR A 94 0.55 10.27 -3.10
N ALA A 95 1.30 9.92 -4.14
CA ALA A 95 2.76 9.92 -4.17
C ALA A 95 3.35 8.97 -3.11
N PHE A 96 4.53 9.31 -2.57
CA PHE A 96 5.22 8.48 -1.60
C PHE A 96 4.40 8.32 -0.31
N LEU A 97 4.22 7.07 0.09
CA LEU A 97 3.44 6.70 1.26
C LEU A 97 4.25 6.01 2.33
N GLY A 98 5.27 5.23 1.97
CA GLY A 98 5.91 4.39 2.97
C GLY A 98 6.82 3.32 2.42
N PHE A 99 7.08 2.32 3.25
CA PHE A 99 7.99 1.22 2.93
C PHE A 99 7.31 -0.13 3.17
N SER A 100 7.72 -1.13 2.38
CA SER A 100 7.61 -2.54 2.77
C SER A 100 8.63 -2.85 3.87
N TYR A 101 8.22 -3.59 4.90
CA TYR A 101 9.02 -3.94 6.06
C TYR A 101 8.89 -5.44 6.37
N GLU A 102 10.00 -6.15 6.31
CA GLU A 102 10.10 -7.59 6.53
C GLU A 102 10.03 -7.90 8.03
N ILE A 103 9.19 -8.86 8.46
CA ILE A 103 9.01 -9.22 9.88
C ILE A 103 9.39 -10.66 10.27
N SER A 104 9.90 -11.50 9.36
CA SER A 104 10.32 -12.88 9.65
C SER A 104 11.49 -12.99 10.63
N ALA A 105 12.24 -11.92 10.85
CA ALA A 105 13.25 -11.88 11.91
C ALA A 105 12.62 -11.78 13.33
N CYS A 106 11.30 -11.57 13.43
CA CYS A 106 10.60 -11.42 14.70
C CYS A 106 11.21 -10.32 15.60
N GLN A 107 11.42 -9.14 15.01
CA GLN A 107 12.00 -7.96 15.64
C GLN A 107 11.30 -7.62 16.96
N SER A 108 12.07 -7.17 17.95
CA SER A 108 11.48 -6.74 19.22
C SER A 108 10.59 -5.50 19.04
N LYS A 109 9.63 -5.26 19.96
CA LYS A 109 8.85 -4.01 19.96
C LYS A 109 9.75 -2.76 19.90
N SER A 110 10.84 -2.74 20.66
CA SER A 110 11.76 -1.60 20.67
C SER A 110 12.43 -1.37 19.32
N GLU A 111 12.75 -2.44 18.60
CA GLU A 111 13.35 -2.38 17.27
C GLU A 111 12.32 -1.89 16.24
N LEU A 112 11.11 -2.47 16.25
CA LEU A 112 9.98 -1.99 15.44
C LEU A 112 9.70 -0.50 15.67
N THR A 113 9.62 -0.05 16.93
CA THR A 113 9.39 1.37 17.25
C THR A 113 10.51 2.25 16.72
N LYS A 114 11.77 1.83 16.85
CA LYS A 114 12.92 2.59 16.33
C LYS A 114 12.83 2.74 14.80
N ASP A 115 12.60 1.64 14.11
CA ASP A 115 12.55 1.62 12.65
C ASP A 115 11.33 2.39 12.12
N PHE A 116 10.16 2.21 12.74
CA PHE A 116 8.94 2.93 12.36
C PHE A 116 9.07 4.43 12.63
N LYS A 117 9.70 4.85 13.73
CA LYS A 117 10.02 6.27 13.95
C LYS A 117 11.00 6.80 12.92
N ASN A 118 11.95 6.00 12.46
CA ASN A 118 12.86 6.40 11.38
C ASN A 118 12.11 6.56 10.06
N ILE A 119 11.23 5.62 9.69
CA ILE A 119 10.34 5.73 8.52
C ILE A 119 9.52 7.03 8.60
N ARG A 120 8.88 7.31 9.75
CA ARG A 120 8.08 8.52 9.94
C ARG A 120 8.91 9.80 9.84
N ASN A 121 9.99 9.91 10.63
CA ASN A 121 10.64 11.18 10.88
C ASN A 121 11.76 11.51 9.89
N LYS A 122 12.43 10.49 9.33
CA LYS A 122 13.54 10.69 8.39
C LYS A 122 13.06 10.72 6.94
N PHE A 123 12.03 9.94 6.62
CA PHE A 123 11.57 9.75 5.25
C PHE A 123 10.15 10.26 5.01
N ASN A 124 9.51 10.87 6.01
CA ASN A 124 8.11 11.30 5.92
C ASN A 124 7.18 10.16 5.49
N GLY A 125 7.46 8.94 5.94
CA GLY A 125 6.58 7.80 5.74
C GLY A 125 5.26 8.01 6.48
N ARG A 126 4.17 7.61 5.83
CA ARG A 126 2.81 7.57 6.38
C ARG A 126 2.37 6.16 6.72
N TYR A 127 2.89 5.18 5.99
CA TYR A 127 2.53 3.79 6.08
C TYR A 127 3.75 2.88 6.18
N VAL A 128 3.54 1.71 6.77
CA VAL A 128 4.39 0.53 6.62
C VAL A 128 3.55 -0.63 6.12
N ARG A 129 3.99 -1.31 5.06
CA ARG A 129 3.43 -2.58 4.61
C ARG A 129 4.26 -3.70 5.18
N LEU A 130 3.63 -4.64 5.86
CA LEU A 130 4.35 -5.78 6.41
C LEU A 130 4.58 -6.82 5.32
N TYR A 131 5.76 -7.42 5.32
CA TYR A 131 6.12 -8.54 4.46
C TYR A 131 6.66 -9.70 5.29
N GLY A 132 6.35 -10.94 4.89
CA GLY A 132 6.70 -12.14 5.65
C GLY A 132 5.82 -12.35 6.89
N ASN A 133 6.31 -13.16 7.84
CA ASN A 133 5.54 -13.52 9.03
C ASN A 133 6.44 -13.80 10.24
N CYS A 134 5.92 -13.51 11.43
CA CYS A 134 6.50 -14.01 12.68
C CYS A 134 5.46 -14.82 13.44
N ASP A 135 5.68 -16.13 13.57
CA ASP A 135 4.74 -17.05 14.24
C ASP A 135 4.90 -17.06 15.78
N LYS A 136 5.49 -16.00 16.36
CA LYS A 136 5.51 -15.82 17.82
C LYS A 136 4.14 -15.32 18.27
N LYS A 137 3.52 -16.02 19.22
CA LYS A 137 2.22 -15.65 19.81
C LYS A 137 2.24 -14.19 20.30
N GLY A 138 1.24 -13.41 19.89
CA GLY A 138 1.10 -12.00 20.29
C GLY A 138 2.06 -11.05 19.58
N TYR A 139 2.84 -11.49 18.59
CA TYR A 139 3.80 -10.63 17.91
C TYR A 139 3.16 -9.38 17.28
N TYR A 140 1.94 -9.52 16.74
CA TYR A 140 1.27 -8.41 16.09
C TYR A 140 0.87 -7.29 17.07
N ASP A 141 0.76 -7.56 18.38
CA ASP A 141 0.61 -6.49 19.39
C ASP A 141 1.82 -5.56 19.40
N ASN A 142 3.03 -6.11 19.22
CA ASN A 142 4.24 -5.30 19.13
C ASN A 142 4.21 -4.40 17.90
N VAL A 143 3.69 -4.90 16.76
CA VAL A 143 3.54 -4.12 15.53
C VAL A 143 2.54 -2.99 15.73
N VAL A 144 1.36 -3.29 16.29
CA VAL A 144 0.31 -2.30 16.57
C VAL A 144 0.82 -1.21 17.51
N ASP A 145 1.47 -1.59 18.61
CA ASP A 145 2.01 -0.63 19.56
C ASP A 145 3.15 0.19 18.97
N ALA A 146 4.07 -0.43 18.23
CA ALA A 146 5.17 0.28 17.60
C ALA A 146 4.67 1.29 16.56
N ALA A 147 3.67 0.92 15.76
CA ALA A 147 3.05 1.79 14.77
C ALA A 147 2.30 2.96 15.43
N TRP A 148 1.57 2.68 16.52
CA TRP A 148 0.93 3.72 17.35
C TRP A 148 1.95 4.72 17.89
N ASP A 149 3.04 4.23 18.48
CA ASP A 149 4.08 5.07 19.09
C ASP A 149 4.90 5.85 18.05
N ALA A 150 4.91 5.39 16.79
CA ALA A 150 5.59 6.05 15.67
C ALA A 150 4.68 6.96 14.84
N GLY A 151 3.35 6.87 14.99
CA GLY A 151 2.40 7.59 14.14
C GLY A 151 2.40 7.10 12.69
N LEU A 152 2.48 5.78 12.48
CA LEU A 152 2.39 5.16 11.15
C LEU A 152 1.15 4.29 11.01
N GLY A 153 0.51 4.35 9.85
CA GLY A 153 -0.48 3.36 9.46
C GLY A 153 0.18 2.05 9.02
N VAL A 154 -0.53 0.93 9.13
CA VAL A 154 -0.03 -0.41 8.83
C VAL A 154 -0.91 -1.06 7.76
N HIS A 155 -0.29 -1.55 6.69
CA HIS A 155 -0.89 -2.55 5.81
C HIS A 155 -0.48 -3.92 6.36
N ALA A 156 -1.41 -4.55 7.08
CA ALA A 156 -1.19 -5.85 7.72
C ALA A 156 -1.15 -6.96 6.68
N LEU A 157 -0.45 -8.05 6.96
CA LEU A 157 -0.34 -9.17 6.03
C LEU A 157 -0.72 -10.49 6.70
N ILE A 158 -1.58 -11.25 6.03
CA ILE A 158 -1.76 -12.68 6.25
C ILE A 158 -0.86 -13.40 5.26
N TRP A 159 0.31 -13.85 5.72
CA TRP A 159 1.29 -14.47 4.84
C TRP A 159 0.97 -15.94 4.55
N PHE A 160 0.83 -16.25 3.26
CA PHE A 160 0.63 -17.62 2.77
C PHE A 160 1.93 -18.41 2.67
N GLY A 161 3.03 -17.73 2.32
CA GLY A 161 4.25 -18.38 1.87
C GLY A 161 4.14 -18.82 0.40
N PHE A 162 5.30 -19.18 -0.17
CA PHE A 162 5.45 -19.40 -1.62
C PHE A 162 4.93 -20.75 -2.15
N THR A 163 4.63 -21.69 -1.25
CA THR A 163 4.30 -23.08 -1.64
C THR A 163 2.89 -23.50 -1.21
N GLY A 164 2.07 -22.53 -0.79
CA GLY A 164 0.79 -22.79 -0.16
C GLY A 164 0.91 -23.53 1.18
N GLY A 165 -0.20 -24.17 1.57
CA GLY A 165 -0.36 -24.85 2.87
C GLY A 165 -1.44 -24.22 3.74
N ASN A 166 -1.52 -24.63 5.00
CA ASN A 166 -2.57 -24.19 5.93
C ASN A 166 -2.09 -23.23 7.03
N ALA A 167 -0.81 -22.90 7.09
CA ALA A 167 -0.25 -22.02 8.13
C ALA A 167 -0.90 -20.62 8.15
N TRP A 168 -1.32 -20.13 6.97
CA TRP A 168 -2.03 -18.85 6.86
C TRP A 168 -3.34 -18.82 7.67
N LYS A 169 -4.00 -19.96 7.91
CA LYS A 169 -5.24 -20.01 8.69
C LYS A 169 -4.98 -19.61 10.14
N THR A 170 -3.95 -20.18 10.75
CA THR A 170 -3.51 -19.81 12.10
C THR A 170 -3.08 -18.36 12.15
N ARG A 171 -2.28 -17.90 11.18
CA ARG A 171 -1.82 -16.49 11.10
C ARG A 171 -2.99 -15.52 10.97
N ARG A 172 -3.99 -15.84 10.14
CA ARG A 172 -5.24 -15.07 10.00
C ARG A 172 -5.96 -14.99 11.34
N ASP A 173 -6.17 -16.14 11.99
CA ASP A 173 -6.96 -16.20 13.23
C ASP A 173 -6.26 -15.45 14.38
N GLU A 174 -4.94 -15.56 14.47
CA GLU A 174 -4.13 -14.80 15.43
C GLU A 174 -4.16 -13.30 15.14
N LEU A 175 -3.97 -12.89 13.87
CA LEU A 175 -4.06 -11.49 13.47
C LEU A 175 -5.45 -10.93 13.80
N PHE A 176 -6.53 -11.60 13.42
CA PHE A 176 -7.89 -11.14 13.68
C PHE A 176 -8.17 -11.05 15.18
N GLY A 177 -7.72 -12.04 15.97
CA GLY A 177 -7.81 -12.01 17.42
C GLY A 177 -7.13 -10.76 18.00
N ILE A 178 -5.93 -10.43 17.54
CA ILE A 178 -5.20 -9.23 17.96
C ILE A 178 -5.92 -7.95 17.51
N LEU A 179 -6.41 -7.89 16.26
CA LEU A 179 -7.13 -6.71 15.76
C LEU A 179 -8.40 -6.42 16.58
N HIS A 180 -9.10 -7.45 17.07
CA HIS A 180 -10.29 -7.30 17.92
C HIS A 180 -9.97 -6.99 19.38
N SER A 181 -8.86 -7.52 19.91
CA SER A 181 -8.54 -7.42 21.35
C SER A 181 -7.65 -6.22 21.70
N ASN A 182 -6.78 -5.78 20.79
CA ASN A 182 -5.91 -4.63 21.03
C ASN A 182 -6.66 -3.31 20.75
N PRO A 183 -6.86 -2.44 21.75
CA PRO A 183 -7.66 -1.22 21.60
C PRO A 183 -7.09 -0.21 20.61
N LYS A 184 -5.80 -0.31 20.25
CA LYS A 184 -5.14 0.56 19.28
C LYS A 184 -5.22 0.03 17.84
N ALA A 185 -5.50 -1.26 17.64
CA ALA A 185 -5.34 -1.92 16.34
C ALA A 185 -6.17 -1.25 15.22
N LYS A 186 -7.46 -0.97 15.47
CA LYS A 186 -8.34 -0.31 14.50
C LYS A 186 -7.91 1.11 14.09
N PHE A 187 -7.04 1.74 14.88
CA PHE A 187 -6.54 3.09 14.64
C PHE A 187 -5.24 3.12 13.85
N VAL A 188 -4.51 2.01 13.79
CA VAL A 188 -3.23 1.94 13.06
C VAL A 188 -3.29 1.01 11.86
N THR A 189 -4.16 0.00 11.86
CA THR A 189 -4.31 -0.92 10.73
C THR A 189 -5.20 -0.30 9.66
N ARG A 190 -4.59 0.14 8.56
CA ARG A 190 -5.28 0.77 7.42
C ARG A 190 -6.00 -0.25 6.54
N VAL A 191 -5.39 -1.42 6.37
CA VAL A 191 -5.92 -2.51 5.54
C VAL A 191 -5.28 -3.82 5.97
N VAL A 192 -5.99 -4.94 5.80
CA VAL A 192 -5.43 -6.28 5.88
C VAL A 192 -5.28 -6.87 4.49
N GLN A 193 -4.07 -7.28 4.13
CA GLN A 193 -3.73 -7.98 2.91
C GLN A 193 -3.92 -9.49 3.14
N PHE A 194 -4.88 -10.08 2.45
CA PHE A 194 -5.16 -11.51 2.48
C PHE A 194 -4.22 -12.25 1.54
N GLY A 195 -2.93 -12.19 1.86
CA GLY A 195 -1.85 -12.70 1.02
C GLY A 195 -1.10 -11.61 0.27
N SER A 196 0.12 -11.98 -0.06
CA SER A 196 1.02 -11.31 -1.00
C SER A 196 1.29 -12.33 -2.08
N GLU A 197 0.95 -11.98 -3.32
CA GLU A 197 1.05 -12.81 -4.51
C GLU A 197 0.26 -14.15 -4.46
N PRO A 198 -0.89 -14.29 -3.76
CA PRO A 198 -1.54 -15.59 -3.63
C PRO A 198 -2.08 -16.15 -4.96
N LEU A 199 -2.44 -15.29 -5.92
CA LEU A 199 -2.81 -15.73 -7.25
C LEU A 199 -1.55 -16.11 -8.01
N PHE A 200 -0.53 -15.25 -8.07
CA PHE A 200 0.70 -15.57 -8.79
C PHE A 200 1.33 -16.90 -8.32
N ASP A 201 1.44 -17.10 -7.01
CA ASP A 201 1.98 -18.31 -6.38
C ASP A 201 1.03 -19.53 -6.43
N ASP A 202 -0.19 -19.36 -6.94
CA ASP A 202 -1.21 -20.41 -7.06
C ASP A 202 -1.51 -21.13 -5.73
N VAL A 203 -1.52 -20.38 -4.62
CA VAL A 203 -1.68 -20.96 -3.27
C VAL A 203 -3.12 -21.30 -2.93
N LEU A 204 -4.08 -20.69 -3.64
CA LEU A 204 -5.51 -20.97 -3.56
C LEU A 204 -6.18 -20.69 -4.91
N PRO A 205 -7.23 -21.46 -5.28
CA PRO A 205 -8.10 -21.10 -6.39
C PRO A 205 -8.74 -19.72 -6.18
N HIS A 206 -8.84 -18.91 -7.24
CA HIS A 206 -9.30 -17.52 -7.13
C HIS A 206 -10.69 -17.39 -6.49
N ALA A 207 -11.63 -18.30 -6.79
CA ALA A 207 -12.95 -18.31 -6.16
C ALA A 207 -12.88 -18.52 -4.64
N GLN A 208 -12.02 -19.45 -4.18
CA GLN A 208 -11.81 -19.67 -2.75
C GLN A 208 -11.12 -18.48 -2.09
N LEU A 209 -10.17 -17.84 -2.78
CA LEU A 209 -9.53 -16.62 -2.28
C LEU A 209 -10.57 -15.49 -2.13
N ALA A 210 -11.47 -15.31 -3.11
CA ALA A 210 -12.55 -14.32 -3.03
C ALA A 210 -13.48 -14.59 -1.85
N GLU A 211 -13.85 -15.85 -1.60
CA GLU A 211 -14.63 -16.26 -0.42
C GLU A 211 -13.91 -15.90 0.89
N GLN A 212 -12.60 -16.15 0.97
CA GLN A 212 -11.80 -15.80 2.15
C GLN A 212 -11.73 -14.28 2.38
N VAL A 213 -11.58 -13.49 1.31
CA VAL A 213 -11.62 -12.02 1.38
C VAL A 213 -12.97 -11.55 1.91
N ILE A 214 -14.08 -12.09 1.39
CA ILE A 214 -15.44 -11.74 1.84
C ILE A 214 -15.64 -12.10 3.33
N ALA A 215 -15.18 -13.29 3.74
CA ALA A 215 -15.25 -13.72 5.13
C ALA A 215 -14.43 -12.81 6.06
N ALA A 216 -13.22 -12.42 5.63
CA ALA A 216 -12.37 -11.49 6.36
C ALA A 216 -13.03 -10.11 6.51
N LYS A 217 -13.63 -9.56 5.45
CA LYS A 217 -14.36 -8.29 5.49
C LYS A 217 -15.51 -8.33 6.50
N LYS A 218 -16.26 -9.43 6.51
CA LYS A 218 -17.33 -9.62 7.50
C LYS A 218 -16.78 -9.64 8.92
N ASN A 219 -15.69 -10.37 9.16
CA ASN A 219 -15.05 -10.48 10.49
C ASN A 219 -14.54 -9.11 10.99
N LEU A 220 -13.93 -8.32 10.11
CA LEU A 220 -13.29 -7.04 10.46
C LEU A 220 -14.23 -5.82 10.36
N SER A 221 -15.49 -6.03 9.96
CA SER A 221 -16.46 -4.95 9.74
C SER A 221 -16.70 -4.07 10.96
N SER A 222 -16.75 -4.65 12.17
CA SER A 222 -16.93 -3.90 13.43
C SER A 222 -15.73 -3.02 13.80
N LEU A 223 -14.56 -3.33 13.24
CA LEU A 223 -13.34 -2.54 13.40
C LEU A 223 -13.18 -1.49 12.28
N HIS A 224 -14.03 -1.55 11.24
CA HIS A 224 -13.91 -0.76 10.03
C HIS A 224 -12.53 -0.89 9.35
N ILE A 225 -11.95 -2.09 9.38
CA ILE A 225 -10.67 -2.38 8.71
C ILE A 225 -10.97 -3.00 7.33
N PRO A 226 -10.59 -2.33 6.22
CA PRO A 226 -10.69 -2.87 4.87
C PRO A 226 -9.83 -4.12 4.65
N VAL A 227 -10.18 -4.91 3.65
CA VAL A 227 -9.42 -6.10 3.22
C VAL A 227 -9.05 -5.98 1.75
N THR A 228 -7.84 -6.39 1.42
CA THR A 228 -7.33 -6.45 0.05
C THR A 228 -6.52 -7.73 -0.19
N VAL A 229 -5.99 -7.87 -1.39
CA VAL A 229 -4.97 -8.85 -1.78
C VAL A 229 -3.85 -8.05 -2.46
N SER A 230 -2.61 -8.28 -2.03
CA SER A 230 -1.38 -7.66 -2.55
C SER A 230 -0.87 -8.52 -3.70
N GLU A 231 -0.87 -8.05 -4.95
CA GLU A 231 -0.74 -8.95 -6.11
C GLU A 231 -0.23 -8.25 -7.39
N LEU A 232 0.34 -9.02 -8.33
CA LEU A 232 0.70 -8.55 -9.67
C LEU A 232 -0.53 -8.48 -10.57
N ALA A 233 -0.51 -7.62 -11.60
CA ALA A 233 -1.54 -7.66 -12.64
C ALA A 233 -1.61 -9.05 -13.31
N TYR A 234 -0.46 -9.68 -13.52
CA TYR A 234 -0.36 -11.02 -14.10
C TYR A 234 -1.11 -12.10 -13.28
N GLY A 235 -1.04 -12.06 -11.95
CA GLY A 235 -1.75 -13.01 -11.08
C GLY A 235 -3.26 -13.00 -11.30
N TYR A 236 -3.84 -11.82 -11.59
CA TYR A 236 -5.26 -11.67 -11.93
C TYR A 236 -5.63 -12.06 -13.37
N GLN A 237 -4.66 -12.12 -14.27
CA GLN A 237 -4.88 -12.39 -15.70
C GLN A 237 -4.76 -13.88 -16.04
N GLU A 238 -3.87 -14.57 -15.34
CA GLU A 238 -3.60 -15.98 -15.56
C GLU A 238 -4.76 -16.90 -15.12
N ARG A 239 -4.69 -18.17 -15.54
CA ARG A 239 -5.59 -19.26 -15.12
C ARG A 239 -7.09 -18.93 -15.28
N GLY A 240 -7.46 -18.22 -16.34
CA GLY A 240 -8.85 -17.87 -16.64
C GLY A 240 -9.33 -16.56 -16.01
N GLY A 241 -8.45 -15.86 -15.30
CA GLY A 241 -8.71 -14.56 -14.69
C GLY A 241 -9.33 -14.63 -13.30
N ALA A 242 -9.12 -13.59 -12.50
CA ALA A 242 -9.58 -13.51 -11.09
C ALA A 242 -10.39 -12.23 -10.79
N GLN A 243 -11.30 -11.87 -11.70
CA GLN A 243 -12.14 -10.67 -11.55
C GLN A 243 -13.04 -10.73 -10.30
N ASP A 244 -13.39 -11.91 -9.82
CA ASP A 244 -14.11 -12.15 -8.57
C ASP A 244 -13.31 -11.70 -7.34
N VAL A 245 -12.01 -12.00 -7.29
CA VAL A 245 -11.10 -11.49 -6.25
C VAL A 245 -11.01 -9.96 -6.34
N LEU A 246 -10.80 -9.43 -7.54
CA LEU A 246 -10.74 -7.98 -7.75
C LEU A 246 -12.05 -7.29 -7.38
N ASN A 247 -13.21 -7.95 -7.53
CA ASN A 247 -14.50 -7.44 -7.08
C ASN A 247 -14.64 -7.47 -5.54
N ALA A 248 -14.10 -8.50 -4.88
CA ALA A 248 -14.23 -8.72 -3.43
C ALA A 248 -13.44 -7.73 -2.56
N ILE A 249 -12.24 -7.32 -3.00
CA ILE A 249 -11.33 -6.44 -2.24
C ILE A 249 -11.84 -4.99 -2.10
N ASP A 250 -11.42 -4.27 -1.07
CA ASP A 250 -11.82 -2.88 -0.81
C ASP A 250 -10.93 -1.83 -1.49
N SER A 251 -9.65 -2.16 -1.68
CA SER A 251 -8.66 -1.38 -2.43
C SER A 251 -7.80 -2.33 -3.25
N ILE A 252 -7.07 -1.83 -4.24
CA ILE A 252 -6.17 -2.60 -5.09
C ILE A 252 -4.74 -2.37 -4.58
N ASN A 253 -4.04 -3.42 -4.20
CA ASN A 253 -2.66 -3.38 -3.71
C ASN A 253 -1.80 -4.13 -4.73
N ILE A 254 -0.86 -3.41 -5.34
CA ILE A 254 -0.22 -3.76 -6.60
C ILE A 254 1.28 -3.96 -6.38
N HIS A 255 1.74 -5.14 -6.76
CA HIS A 255 3.15 -5.40 -6.96
C HIS A 255 3.55 -4.89 -8.34
N MET A 256 4.32 -3.81 -8.36
CA MET A 256 4.84 -3.19 -9.56
C MET A 256 6.35 -3.44 -9.66
N LEU A 257 6.70 -4.57 -10.29
CA LEU A 257 8.06 -5.13 -10.26
C LEU A 257 8.69 -5.23 -11.66
N PRO A 258 8.80 -4.13 -12.42
CA PRO A 258 9.31 -4.19 -13.78
C PRO A 258 10.77 -4.65 -13.85
N PHE A 259 11.55 -4.58 -12.76
CA PHE A 259 12.91 -5.11 -12.70
C PHE A 259 13.01 -6.59 -13.15
N PHE A 260 11.95 -7.38 -12.95
CA PHE A 260 11.93 -8.78 -13.37
C PHE A 260 11.47 -8.98 -14.82
N ASP A 261 11.19 -7.93 -15.58
CA ASP A 261 10.86 -8.05 -17.00
C ASP A 261 12.13 -7.93 -17.86
N LYS A 262 12.29 -8.81 -18.86
CA LYS A 262 13.44 -8.80 -19.78
C LYS A 262 13.57 -7.50 -20.57
N THR A 263 12.45 -6.83 -20.82
CA THR A 263 12.39 -5.61 -21.61
C THR A 263 12.77 -4.38 -20.78
N ALA A 264 12.67 -4.45 -19.45
CA ALA A 264 12.98 -3.38 -18.50
C ALA A 264 14.49 -3.20 -18.24
N SER A 265 15.32 -3.13 -19.29
CA SER A 265 16.78 -2.96 -19.14
C SER A 265 17.20 -1.58 -18.58
N THR A 266 16.26 -0.64 -18.46
CA THR A 266 16.47 0.77 -18.06
C THR A 266 15.18 1.33 -17.47
N SER A 267 15.25 2.44 -16.73
CA SER A 267 14.07 3.08 -16.13
C SER A 267 13.06 3.60 -17.15
N ASN A 268 13.50 4.08 -18.32
CA ASN A 268 12.59 4.50 -19.39
C ASN A 268 11.88 3.31 -20.05
N LYS A 269 12.52 2.13 -20.09
CA LYS A 269 11.89 0.92 -20.62
C LYS A 269 10.99 0.22 -19.61
N SER A 270 11.13 0.49 -18.31
CA SER A 270 10.21 -0.04 -17.30
C SER A 270 8.89 0.72 -17.25
N TRP A 271 8.89 2.03 -17.56
CA TRP A 271 7.68 2.86 -17.43
C TRP A 271 6.48 2.38 -18.27
N PRO A 272 6.63 1.96 -19.54
CA PRO A 272 5.51 1.39 -20.29
C PRO A 272 4.91 0.14 -19.66
N LEU A 273 5.71 -0.69 -18.97
CA LEU A 273 5.22 -1.86 -18.25
C LEU A 273 4.38 -1.45 -17.05
N VAL A 274 4.84 -0.43 -16.30
CA VAL A 274 4.11 0.15 -15.19
C VAL A 274 2.76 0.70 -15.64
N LEU A 275 2.74 1.46 -16.75
CA LEU A 275 1.50 2.00 -17.31
C LEU A 275 0.56 0.88 -17.77
N GLY A 276 1.07 -0.16 -18.43
CA GLY A 276 0.25 -1.29 -18.87
C GLY A 276 -0.48 -1.99 -17.73
N ASP A 277 0.22 -2.25 -16.62
CA ASP A 277 -0.38 -2.85 -15.43
C ASP A 277 -1.40 -1.90 -14.76
N LEU A 278 -1.10 -0.60 -14.68
CA LEU A 278 -2.01 0.39 -14.13
C LEU A 278 -3.28 0.53 -14.98
N ASP A 279 -3.16 0.63 -16.31
CA ASP A 279 -4.30 0.73 -17.22
C ASP A 279 -5.20 -0.51 -17.13
N TRP A 280 -4.60 -1.70 -16.95
CA TRP A 280 -5.35 -2.93 -16.73
C TRP A 280 -6.21 -2.85 -15.45
N PHE A 281 -5.62 -2.37 -14.34
CA PHE A 281 -6.35 -2.18 -13.08
C PHE A 281 -7.37 -1.05 -13.17
N ILE A 282 -7.08 0.06 -13.87
CA ILE A 282 -8.03 1.17 -14.06
C ILE A 282 -9.29 0.66 -14.76
N ALA A 283 -9.13 -0.11 -15.85
CA ALA A 283 -10.25 -0.63 -16.62
C ALA A 283 -11.16 -1.60 -15.85
N ARG A 284 -10.63 -2.28 -14.81
CA ARG A 284 -11.32 -3.38 -14.10
C ARG A 284 -11.60 -3.12 -12.63
N GLY A 285 -10.94 -2.12 -12.07
CA GLY A 285 -10.91 -1.80 -10.65
C GLY A 285 -12.13 -1.04 -10.15
N LYS A 286 -13.00 -0.55 -11.04
CA LYS A 286 -14.25 0.16 -10.72
C LYS A 286 -14.02 1.35 -9.76
N GLY A 287 -12.95 2.11 -10.00
CA GLY A 287 -12.61 3.30 -9.21
C GLY A 287 -12.06 3.02 -7.81
N LYS A 288 -11.73 1.77 -7.47
CA LYS A 288 -11.08 1.45 -6.19
C LYS A 288 -9.72 2.15 -6.08
N LYS A 289 -9.38 2.54 -4.85
CA LYS A 289 -8.07 3.12 -4.56
C LYS A 289 -6.95 2.13 -4.89
N MET A 290 -5.93 2.59 -5.59
CA MET A 290 -4.74 1.82 -5.92
C MET A 290 -3.53 2.24 -5.07
N TYR A 291 -2.85 1.26 -4.51
CA TYR A 291 -1.57 1.37 -3.85
C TYR A 291 -0.58 0.47 -4.58
N MET A 292 0.50 1.01 -5.13
CA MET A 292 1.68 0.24 -5.51
C MET A 292 2.42 -0.05 -4.20
N ASP A 293 2.16 -1.19 -3.61
CA ASP A 293 2.59 -1.50 -2.24
C ASP A 293 3.85 -2.37 -2.19
N GLU A 294 4.23 -2.94 -3.33
CA GLU A 294 5.57 -3.45 -3.58
C GLU A 294 6.11 -2.95 -4.91
N ASN A 295 7.09 -2.06 -4.85
CA ASN A 295 7.84 -1.61 -6.02
C ASN A 295 9.28 -1.27 -5.64
N GLY A 296 10.25 -1.60 -6.49
CA GLY A 296 11.65 -1.35 -6.19
C GLY A 296 12.60 -1.68 -7.34
N TRP A 297 13.82 -1.19 -7.20
CA TRP A 297 14.94 -1.52 -8.10
C TRP A 297 16.18 -1.80 -7.26
N PRO A 298 16.74 -3.03 -7.28
CA PRO A 298 17.92 -3.36 -6.50
C PRO A 298 19.12 -2.50 -6.90
N SER A 299 19.82 -1.92 -5.92
CA SER A 299 21.06 -1.16 -6.18
C SER A 299 22.27 -2.05 -6.48
N LYS A 300 22.15 -3.35 -6.21
CA LYS A 300 23.13 -4.40 -6.49
C LYS A 300 22.39 -5.68 -6.87
N SER A 301 22.89 -6.41 -7.85
CA SER A 301 22.42 -7.74 -8.22
C SER A 301 23.33 -8.81 -7.65
N TYR A 302 22.78 -9.98 -7.38
CA TYR A 302 23.50 -11.14 -6.87
C TYR A 302 22.77 -12.42 -7.29
N PRO A 303 23.41 -13.60 -7.15
CA PRO A 303 22.78 -14.87 -7.50
C PRO A 303 21.38 -15.05 -6.92
N GLY A 304 20.36 -15.19 -7.77
CA GLY A 304 18.94 -15.28 -7.40
C GLY A 304 18.17 -13.96 -7.36
N VAL A 305 18.85 -12.82 -7.56
CA VAL A 305 18.27 -11.48 -7.74
C VAL A 305 19.00 -10.77 -8.88
N GLU A 306 18.95 -11.38 -10.05
CA GLU A 306 19.44 -10.82 -11.29
C GLU A 306 18.28 -10.17 -12.07
N PRO A 307 18.55 -9.07 -12.80
CA PRO A 307 17.59 -8.61 -13.78
C PRO A 307 17.39 -9.72 -14.82
N ASN A 308 16.17 -9.85 -15.33
CA ASN A 308 15.91 -10.77 -16.43
C ASN A 308 16.36 -10.19 -17.81
N SER A 309 16.93 -8.98 -17.81
CA SER A 309 17.43 -8.24 -18.98
C SER A 309 18.94 -8.35 -19.16
#